data_AF-A0A9W4W447-F1
#
_entry.id   AF-A0A9W4W447-F1
#
_cell.length_a   1.000
_cell.length_b   1.000
_cell.length_c   1.000
_cell.angle_alpha   90.00
_cell.angle_beta   90.00
_cell.angle_gamma   90.00
#
_symmetry.space_group_name_H-M   'P 1'
#
loop_
_entity.id
_entity.type
_entity.pdbx_description
1 polymer ?
#
loop_
_entity_poly.entity_id
_entity_poly.type
_entity_poly.pdbx_seq_one_letter_code
_entity_poly.pdbx_strand_id
1 'polypeptide(L)'
;MWAAVSYLVTALVFIVLGLKVNSVYFAVAFFWTALSLILVSGAYFFNAGKIFRKRENGVIPFYIRWAFVPFLLGAQIYNAWSRKHDKVPPIQQINDNLFLACRLFPSDIDTLKENGITAILDVTCEFDGLEWTSTQENISYLNIPVLDHSVPTHSQLNQAINWIHHHIKKDRRVVVHCALGRGRSVFVMAAYLLSQNKEADVHDILAQIKETRETANLNKRQLRHLVKRHRRGELLIKNKAYLIANPVSGTKLWSEKEHLIVTRLSAYYDLTILKTTPEQNGITLAKQAIEHEPDIIIACGGDGTVTEVASVLVGTSCRLGIIPLGTANALAHVLMGIKSKFIPVEQACDLIIDGQTNLIDTAYCNNDLMLLLIGIGFEHAMIEKADRESKNKSGQLAYLNGFLHSFGENKAQKLMVKLDDNEPEAINTNSFIVANAAPFTTLLAQGGGQPDHRDGLLDVNWLTPNKDNETTILSIAELMFSSITQTHLAINSHYTNAKRVEISADQTLDYVIDGEVKSADKVVVSIHPASLNVICQEQN
;
A
#
# COMPACT_ATOMS: atom_id res chain seq x y z
N MET A 1 24.58 -5.44 -11.96
CA MET A 1 25.74 -6.26 -11.54
C MET A 1 27.07 -5.59 -11.90
N TRP A 2 27.35 -5.29 -13.17
CA TRP A 2 28.61 -4.63 -13.55
C TRP A 2 28.85 -3.31 -12.80
N ALA A 3 27.86 -2.40 -12.76
CA ALA A 3 27.97 -1.14 -12.00
C ALA A 3 28.30 -1.35 -10.51
N ALA A 4 27.63 -2.30 -9.83
CA ALA A 4 27.91 -2.63 -8.43
C ALA A 4 29.37 -3.07 -8.24
N VAL A 5 29.84 -4.00 -9.08
CA VAL A 5 31.23 -4.48 -9.02
C VAL A 5 32.22 -3.35 -9.29
N SER A 6 31.97 -2.48 -10.27
CA SER A 6 32.83 -1.33 -10.57
C SER A 6 32.94 -0.37 -9.38
N TYR A 7 31.82 -0.06 -8.70
CA TYR A 7 31.84 0.76 -7.50
C TYR A 7 32.57 0.09 -6.34
N LEU A 8 32.36 -1.22 -6.13
CA LEU A 8 33.06 -1.97 -5.09
C LEU A 8 34.57 -2.02 -5.32
N VAL A 9 35.02 -2.28 -6.55
CA VAL A 9 36.44 -2.28 -6.91
C VAL A 9 37.04 -0.89 -6.70
N THR A 10 36.34 0.17 -7.11
CA THR A 10 36.80 1.54 -6.89
C THR A 10 36.87 1.88 -5.41
N ALA A 11 35.91 1.40 -4.61
CA ALA A 11 35.92 1.58 -3.16
C ALA A 11 37.14 0.89 -2.52
N LEU A 12 37.49 -0.33 -2.94
CA LEU A 12 38.68 -1.02 -2.46
C LEU A 12 39.96 -0.25 -2.78
N VAL A 13 40.05 0.38 -3.95
CA VAL A 13 41.17 1.28 -4.29
C VAL A 13 41.27 2.44 -3.29
N PHE A 14 40.15 3.10 -2.99
CA PHE A 14 40.12 4.19 -2.02
C PHE A 14 40.44 3.74 -0.58
N ILE A 15 40.05 2.53 -0.18
CA ILE A 15 40.47 1.94 1.11
C ILE A 15 42.00 1.79 1.15
N VAL A 16 42.60 1.23 0.10
CA VAL A 16 44.06 1.06 0.02
C VAL A 16 44.78 2.42 0.02
N LEU A 17 44.25 3.42 -0.68
CA LEU A 17 44.80 4.78 -0.65
C LEU A 17 44.69 5.43 0.74
N GLY A 18 43.56 5.23 1.43
CA GLY A 18 43.34 5.70 2.80
C GLY A 18 44.32 5.08 3.80
N LEU A 19 44.64 3.80 3.64
CA LEU A 19 45.63 3.09 4.48
C LEU A 19 47.08 3.51 4.20
N LYS A 20 47.38 4.04 3.00
CA LYS A 20 48.74 4.41 2.58
C LYS A 20 49.08 5.88 2.78
N VAL A 21 48.09 6.75 3.00
CA VAL A 21 48.33 8.20 3.12
C VAL A 21 48.68 8.58 4.55
N ASN A 22 49.78 9.31 4.73
CA ASN A 22 50.26 9.71 6.07
C ASN A 22 49.45 10.86 6.69
N SER A 23 48.64 11.56 5.89
CA SER A 23 47.81 12.67 6.35
C SER A 23 46.41 12.20 6.73
N VAL A 24 46.02 12.45 7.98
CA VAL A 24 44.71 12.09 8.54
C VAL A 24 43.56 12.69 7.71
N TYR A 25 43.72 13.93 7.23
CA TYR A 25 42.68 14.59 6.43
C TYR A 25 42.40 13.86 5.11
N PHE A 26 43.46 13.43 4.40
CA PHE A 26 43.32 12.66 3.17
C PHE A 26 42.83 11.24 3.43
N ALA A 27 43.27 10.62 4.53
CA ALA A 27 42.79 9.29 4.92
C ALA A 27 41.28 9.31 5.16
N VAL A 28 40.77 10.30 5.92
CA VAL A 28 39.33 10.48 6.16
C VAL A 28 38.57 10.69 4.85
N ALA A 29 39.07 11.54 3.94
CA ALA A 29 38.44 11.77 2.65
C ALA A 29 38.37 10.50 1.78
N PHE A 30 39.43 9.68 1.76
CA PHE A 30 39.47 8.42 1.03
C PHE A 30 38.53 7.37 1.64
N PHE A 31 38.52 7.21 2.97
CA PHE A 31 37.59 6.28 3.63
C PHE A 31 36.13 6.72 3.47
N TRP A 32 35.85 8.02 3.52
CA TRP A 32 34.51 8.54 3.25
C TRP A 32 34.07 8.27 1.81
N THR A 33 34.98 8.45 0.84
CA THR A 33 34.72 8.09 -0.57
C THR A 33 34.48 6.59 -0.73
N ALA A 34 35.29 5.74 -0.09
CA ALA A 34 35.10 4.30 -0.11
C ALA A 34 33.75 3.88 0.48
N LEU A 35 33.38 4.43 1.64
CA LEU A 35 32.08 4.18 2.27
C LEU A 35 30.94 4.58 1.33
N SER A 36 31.02 5.76 0.71
CA SER A 36 30.05 6.25 -0.25
C SER A 36 29.85 5.26 -1.41
N LEU A 37 30.96 4.79 -2.00
CA LEU A 37 30.94 3.84 -3.11
C LEU A 37 30.46 2.43 -2.71
N ILE A 38 30.74 1.98 -1.49
CA ILE A 38 30.21 0.72 -0.95
C ILE A 38 28.69 0.80 -0.80
N LEU A 39 28.17 1.90 -0.25
CA LEU A 39 26.73 2.12 -0.11
C LEU A 39 26.04 2.13 -1.49
N VAL A 40 26.63 2.81 -2.49
CA VAL A 40 26.13 2.80 -3.87
C VAL A 40 26.21 1.40 -4.48
N SER A 41 27.33 0.68 -4.30
CA SER A 41 27.48 -0.71 -4.76
C SER A 41 26.37 -1.60 -4.18
N GLY A 42 26.12 -1.52 -2.88
CA GLY A 42 25.03 -2.22 -2.22
C GLY A 42 23.66 -1.87 -2.82
N ALA A 43 23.41 -0.58 -3.07
CA ALA A 43 22.19 -0.12 -3.74
C ALA A 43 21.96 -0.82 -5.10
N TYR A 44 23.00 -0.87 -5.94
CA TYR A 44 22.95 -1.53 -7.25
C TYR A 44 22.88 -3.06 -7.15
N PHE A 45 23.45 -3.65 -6.10
CA PHE A 45 23.43 -5.09 -5.89
C PHE A 45 22.04 -5.58 -5.46
N PHE A 46 21.43 -4.89 -4.50
CA PHE A 46 20.08 -5.21 -4.00
C PHE A 46 18.95 -4.54 -4.79
N ASN A 47 19.27 -3.79 -5.86
CA ASN A 47 18.32 -2.96 -6.61
C ASN A 47 17.50 -2.02 -5.69
N ALA A 48 18.11 -1.57 -4.60
CA ALA A 48 17.46 -0.84 -3.51
C ALA A 48 17.54 0.69 -3.74
N GLY A 49 16.87 1.20 -4.77
CA GLY A 49 16.82 2.64 -5.08
C GLY A 49 16.28 3.50 -3.92
N LYS A 50 15.49 2.90 -3.01
CA LYS A 50 14.99 3.54 -1.79
C LYS A 50 16.09 3.90 -0.78
N ILE A 51 17.32 3.38 -0.91
CA ILE A 51 18.45 3.69 0.00
C ILE A 51 18.82 5.18 -0.01
N PHE A 52 18.62 5.85 -1.15
CA PHE A 52 18.82 7.30 -1.26
C PHE A 52 17.75 8.10 -0.49
N ARG A 53 16.65 7.44 -0.06
CA ARG A 53 15.52 8.02 0.69
C ARG A 53 14.98 9.32 0.07
N LYS A 54 15.07 9.42 -1.25
CA LYS A 54 14.55 10.55 -2.02
C LYS A 54 13.03 10.56 -1.88
N ARG A 55 12.50 11.66 -1.36
CA ARG A 55 11.04 11.87 -1.20
C ARG A 55 10.40 12.16 -2.56
N GLU A 56 9.07 12.07 -2.64
CA GLU A 56 8.31 12.37 -3.86
C GLU A 56 8.57 13.79 -4.39
N ASN A 57 8.84 14.75 -3.50
CA ASN A 57 9.24 16.12 -3.83
C ASN A 57 10.72 16.25 -4.26
N GLY A 58 11.44 15.13 -4.37
CA GLY A 58 12.81 15.06 -4.83
C GLY A 58 13.88 15.31 -3.77
N VAL A 59 13.52 15.61 -2.53
CA VAL A 59 14.51 15.95 -1.48
C VAL A 59 15.13 14.70 -0.86
N ILE A 60 16.47 14.65 -0.82
CA ILE A 60 17.24 13.66 -0.05
C ILE A 60 17.56 14.25 1.34
N PRO A 61 17.29 13.52 2.46
CA PRO A 61 17.63 14.00 3.80
C PRO A 61 19.13 14.31 3.95
N PHE A 62 19.48 15.41 4.62
CA PHE A 62 20.87 15.92 4.65
C PHE A 62 21.89 14.88 5.15
N TYR A 63 21.52 14.05 6.13
CA TYR A 63 22.39 13.02 6.70
C TYR A 63 22.67 11.88 5.71
N ILE A 64 21.67 11.53 4.88
CA ILE A 64 21.86 10.59 3.77
C ILE A 64 22.73 11.25 2.71
N ARG A 65 22.44 12.51 2.37
CA ARG A 65 23.22 13.27 1.38
C ARG A 65 24.69 13.29 1.74
N TRP A 66 25.04 13.51 3.01
CA TRP A 66 26.42 13.52 3.48
C TRP A 66 27.15 12.18 3.21
N ALA A 67 26.50 11.03 3.42
CA ALA A 67 27.10 9.74 3.09
C ALA A 67 27.36 9.55 1.56
N PHE A 68 26.58 10.23 0.73
CA PHE A 68 26.65 10.13 -0.73
C PHE A 68 27.40 11.28 -1.43
N VAL A 69 27.88 12.30 -0.70
CA VAL A 69 28.55 13.48 -1.30
C VAL A 69 29.68 13.10 -2.27
N PRO A 70 30.64 12.21 -1.92
CA PRO A 70 31.74 11.87 -2.84
C PRO A 70 31.25 11.30 -4.17
N PHE A 71 30.28 10.39 -4.12
CA PHE A 71 29.64 9.82 -5.30
C PHE A 71 28.87 10.88 -6.09
N LEU A 72 28.06 11.69 -5.41
CA LEU A 72 27.24 12.74 -6.01
C LEU A 72 28.07 13.77 -6.76
N LEU A 73 29.22 14.18 -6.22
CA LEU A 73 30.14 15.11 -6.88
C LEU A 73 30.66 14.52 -8.20
N GLY A 74 31.14 13.27 -8.16
CA GLY A 74 31.58 12.57 -9.37
C GLY A 74 30.48 12.44 -10.42
N ALA A 75 29.27 12.07 -9.98
CA ALA A 75 28.12 11.93 -10.85
C ALA A 75 27.63 13.27 -11.44
N GLN A 76 27.70 14.36 -10.67
CA GLN A 76 27.39 15.72 -11.15
C GLN A 76 28.39 16.16 -12.23
N ILE A 77 29.69 15.97 -11.99
CA ILE A 77 30.74 16.30 -12.97
C ILE A 77 30.54 15.49 -14.25
N TYR A 78 30.33 14.19 -14.12
CA TYR A 78 30.07 13.31 -15.27
C TYR A 78 28.83 13.75 -16.06
N ASN A 79 27.72 14.05 -15.39
CA ASN A 79 26.49 14.48 -16.06
C ASN A 79 26.66 15.85 -16.75
N ALA A 80 27.32 16.81 -16.10
CA ALA A 80 27.60 18.12 -16.69
C ALA A 80 28.51 18.00 -17.92
N TRP A 81 29.55 17.17 -17.83
CA TRP A 81 30.44 16.86 -18.94
C TRP A 81 29.69 16.16 -20.08
N SER A 82 28.91 15.12 -19.78
CA SER A 82 28.12 14.38 -20.78
C SER A 82 27.07 15.26 -21.43
N ARG A 83 26.45 16.19 -20.69
CA ARG A 83 25.47 17.14 -21.22
C ARG A 83 26.12 18.12 -22.19
N LYS A 84 27.30 18.66 -21.85
CA LYS A 84 28.03 19.61 -22.71
C LYS A 84 28.48 18.98 -24.04
N HIS A 85 28.74 17.68 -24.04
CA HIS A 85 29.15 16.92 -25.23
C HIS A 85 28.00 16.12 -25.85
N ASP A 86 26.76 16.32 -25.41
CA ASP A 86 25.60 15.66 -26.01
C ASP A 86 25.26 16.31 -27.35
N LYS A 87 24.82 15.49 -28.31
CA LYS A 87 24.46 15.95 -29.65
C LYS A 87 23.05 16.51 -29.73
N VAL A 88 22.23 16.22 -28.71
CA VAL A 88 20.83 16.59 -28.65
C VAL A 88 20.60 17.65 -27.57
N PRO A 89 19.62 18.55 -27.75
CA PRO A 89 19.33 19.55 -26.73
C PRO A 89 18.83 18.90 -25.42
N PRO A 90 18.93 19.63 -24.29
CA PRO A 90 18.56 19.11 -22.98
C PRO A 90 17.09 18.68 -22.85
N ILE A 91 16.18 19.40 -23.51
CA ILE A 91 14.73 19.17 -23.52
C ILE A 91 14.28 19.06 -24.98
N GLN A 92 13.48 18.05 -25.29
CA GLN A 92 12.95 17.80 -26.62
C GLN A 92 11.47 17.42 -26.57
N GLN A 93 10.68 17.98 -27.48
CA GLN A 93 9.26 17.72 -27.59
C GLN A 93 9.01 16.45 -28.41
N ILE A 94 8.40 15.44 -27.78
CA ILE A 94 8.10 14.15 -28.44
C ILE A 94 6.71 14.20 -29.07
N ASN A 95 5.75 14.85 -28.42
CA ASN A 95 4.44 15.19 -28.97
C ASN A 95 3.93 16.51 -28.34
N ASP A 96 2.71 16.94 -28.67
CA ASP A 96 2.15 18.24 -28.27
C ASP A 96 2.27 18.54 -26.77
N ASN A 97 2.08 17.53 -25.91
CA ASN A 97 2.03 17.69 -24.46
C ASN A 97 3.10 16.89 -23.70
N LEU A 98 4.03 16.22 -24.39
CA LEU A 98 5.03 15.33 -23.77
C LEU A 98 6.45 15.63 -24.25
N PHE A 99 7.33 15.85 -23.27
CA PHE A 99 8.71 16.23 -23.47
C PHE A 99 9.64 15.19 -22.82
N LEU A 100 10.78 14.94 -23.46
CA LEU A 100 11.84 14.07 -22.95
C LEU A 100 13.07 14.93 -22.67
N ALA A 101 13.67 14.75 -21.49
CA ALA A 101 14.84 15.53 -21.12
C ALA A 101 15.94 14.72 -20.43
N CYS A 102 17.17 15.24 -20.47
CA CYS A 102 18.20 14.89 -19.50
C CYS A 102 17.92 15.58 -18.15
N ARG A 103 18.79 15.37 -17.16
CA ARG A 103 18.64 16.03 -15.86
C ARG A 103 18.56 17.54 -16.07
N LEU A 104 17.52 18.12 -15.47
CA LEU A 104 17.27 19.55 -15.50
C LEU A 104 18.20 20.28 -14.52
N PHE A 105 18.57 21.49 -14.85
CA PHE A 105 19.39 22.41 -14.05
C PHE A 105 18.69 23.78 -13.98
N PRO A 106 19.10 24.67 -13.06
CA PRO A 106 18.52 26.02 -12.97
C PRO A 106 18.56 26.81 -14.29
N SER A 107 19.54 26.54 -15.16
CA SER A 107 19.63 27.13 -16.50
C SER A 107 18.48 26.74 -17.45
N ASP A 108 17.70 25.72 -17.13
CA ASP A 108 16.64 25.19 -17.99
C ASP A 108 15.26 25.80 -17.67
N ILE A 109 15.17 26.65 -16.64
CA ILE A 109 13.90 27.24 -16.17
C ILE A 109 13.21 28.03 -17.28
N ASP A 110 13.97 28.83 -18.03
CA ASP A 110 13.40 29.68 -19.08
C ASP A 110 12.89 28.81 -20.24
N THR A 111 13.64 27.78 -20.63
CA THR A 111 13.19 26.79 -21.62
C THR A 111 11.92 26.06 -21.18
N LEU A 112 11.79 25.71 -19.89
CA LEU A 112 10.56 25.10 -19.38
C LEU A 112 9.36 26.04 -19.50
N LYS A 113 9.55 27.33 -19.17
CA LYS A 113 8.50 28.37 -19.30
C LYS A 113 8.12 28.63 -20.75
N GLU A 114 9.09 28.78 -21.64
CA GLU A 114 8.89 28.97 -23.08
C GLU A 114 8.08 27.83 -23.70
N ASN A 115 8.36 26.59 -23.27
CA ASN A 115 7.63 25.42 -23.72
C ASN A 115 6.29 25.21 -22.98
N GLY A 116 5.94 26.06 -22.01
CA GLY A 116 4.71 25.95 -21.22
C GLY A 116 4.66 24.69 -20.33
N ILE A 117 5.81 24.15 -19.95
CA ILE A 117 5.90 22.92 -19.15
C ILE A 117 5.53 23.24 -17.70
N THR A 118 4.48 22.59 -17.22
CA THR A 118 3.97 22.78 -15.85
C THR A 118 4.01 21.49 -15.03
N ALA A 119 4.48 20.38 -15.59
CA ALA A 119 4.54 19.10 -14.91
C ALA A 119 5.89 18.40 -15.18
N ILE A 120 6.59 17.98 -14.13
CA ILE A 120 7.91 17.34 -14.19
C ILE A 120 7.86 15.96 -13.54
N LEU A 121 8.20 14.93 -14.32
CA LEU A 121 8.41 13.57 -13.84
C LEU A 121 9.90 13.23 -13.82
N ASP A 122 10.47 13.13 -12.62
CA ASP A 122 11.86 12.77 -12.39
C ASP A 122 11.99 11.26 -12.10
N VAL A 123 12.69 10.53 -12.96
CA VAL A 123 12.89 9.08 -12.83
C VAL A 123 14.22 8.73 -12.13
N THR A 124 14.93 9.71 -11.55
CA THR A 124 16.21 9.52 -10.86
C THR A 124 16.04 9.24 -9.37
N CYS A 125 16.81 8.28 -8.83
CA CYS A 125 16.90 8.07 -7.38
C CYS A 125 18.16 8.69 -6.78
N GLU A 126 19.20 8.91 -7.60
CA GLU A 126 20.54 9.23 -7.13
C GLU A 126 20.70 10.71 -6.78
N PHE A 127 19.88 11.59 -7.36
CA PHE A 127 20.11 13.03 -7.33
C PHE A 127 19.02 13.74 -6.56
N ASP A 128 19.37 14.82 -5.85
CA ASP A 128 18.35 15.76 -5.37
C ASP A 128 17.53 16.29 -6.55
N GLY A 129 16.23 16.41 -6.30
CA GLY A 129 15.30 17.15 -7.13
C GLY A 129 15.69 18.63 -7.22
N LEU A 130 14.97 19.36 -8.04
CA LEU A 130 15.25 20.77 -8.27
C LEU A 130 14.77 21.56 -7.04
N GLU A 131 15.67 22.05 -6.19
CA GLU A 131 15.29 22.88 -5.02
C GLU A 131 14.47 24.13 -5.40
N TRP A 132 14.49 24.56 -6.67
CA TRP A 132 13.68 25.66 -7.19
C TRP A 132 12.29 25.24 -7.71
N THR A 133 12.01 23.96 -7.98
CA THR A 133 10.64 23.56 -8.33
C THR A 133 9.69 23.69 -7.15
N SER A 134 10.22 23.61 -5.91
CA SER A 134 9.46 23.93 -4.69
C SER A 134 9.18 25.42 -4.50
N THR A 135 9.84 26.33 -5.22
CA THR A 135 9.62 27.78 -5.12
C THR A 135 8.75 28.37 -6.23
N GLN A 136 8.37 27.58 -7.24
CA GLN A 136 7.44 28.00 -8.28
C GLN A 136 6.05 27.37 -8.04
N GLU A 137 5.07 28.20 -7.67
CA GLU A 137 3.72 27.78 -7.27
C GLU A 137 2.92 27.00 -8.35
N ASN A 138 3.40 26.93 -9.60
CA ASN A 138 2.65 26.35 -10.71
C ASN A 138 3.27 25.10 -11.37
N ILE A 139 4.38 24.57 -10.84
CA ILE A 139 4.98 23.33 -11.36
C ILE A 139 4.62 22.14 -10.47
N SER A 140 3.94 21.15 -11.03
CA SER A 140 3.71 19.87 -10.38
C SER A 140 4.92 18.97 -10.59
N TYR A 141 5.43 18.37 -9.52
CA TYR A 141 6.62 17.54 -9.55
C TYR A 141 6.33 16.16 -8.96
N LEU A 142 6.75 15.11 -9.66
CA LEU A 142 6.71 13.73 -9.18
C LEU A 142 8.08 13.09 -9.36
N ASN A 143 8.58 12.45 -8.30
CA ASN A 143 9.75 11.58 -8.39
C ASN A 143 9.36 10.09 -8.34
N ILE A 144 9.81 9.34 -9.35
CA ILE A 144 9.76 7.87 -9.38
C ILE A 144 11.20 7.35 -9.29
N PRO A 145 11.69 6.97 -8.10
CA PRO A 145 13.10 6.65 -7.90
C PRO A 145 13.45 5.30 -8.53
N VAL A 146 14.17 5.34 -9.66
CA VAL A 146 14.66 4.15 -10.38
C VAL A 146 16.17 4.26 -10.54
N LEU A 147 16.90 3.21 -10.15
CA LEU A 147 18.36 3.13 -10.33
C LEU A 147 18.75 3.13 -11.82
N ASP A 148 19.92 3.69 -12.13
CA ASP A 148 20.39 3.65 -13.51
C ASP A 148 20.50 2.23 -14.07
N HIS A 149 20.18 2.10 -15.37
CA HIS A 149 20.08 0.83 -16.10
C HIS A 149 19.06 -0.20 -15.55
N SER A 150 18.29 0.12 -14.51
CA SER A 150 17.20 -0.72 -14.01
C SER A 150 15.85 -0.32 -14.65
N VAL A 151 14.78 -0.95 -14.17
CA VAL A 151 13.40 -0.71 -14.60
C VAL A 151 12.54 -0.36 -13.38
N PRO A 152 11.52 0.51 -13.52
CA PRO A 152 10.55 0.74 -12.46
C PRO A 152 9.81 -0.55 -12.07
N THR A 153 9.38 -0.65 -10.80
CA THR A 153 8.45 -1.70 -10.36
C THR A 153 7.10 -1.60 -11.09
N HIS A 154 6.19 -2.54 -10.86
CA HIS A 154 4.86 -2.48 -11.47
C HIS A 154 4.08 -1.26 -10.97
N SER A 155 4.02 -1.08 -9.64
CA SER A 155 3.44 0.09 -8.99
C SER A 155 4.05 1.41 -9.46
N GLN A 156 5.38 1.55 -9.45
CA GLN A 156 6.07 2.77 -9.89
C GLN A 156 5.73 3.14 -11.34
N LEU A 157 5.59 2.13 -12.22
CA LEU A 157 5.25 2.38 -13.61
C LEU A 157 3.79 2.81 -13.77
N ASN A 158 2.86 2.16 -13.06
CA ASN A 158 1.45 2.52 -13.07
C ASN A 158 1.24 3.94 -12.53
N GLN A 159 1.90 4.28 -11.41
CA GLN A 159 1.91 5.62 -10.84
C GLN A 159 2.38 6.65 -11.88
N ALA A 160 3.51 6.38 -12.56
CA ALA A 160 4.04 7.26 -13.59
C ALA A 160 3.07 7.44 -14.78
N ILE A 161 2.52 6.35 -15.31
CA ILE A 161 1.60 6.37 -16.46
C ILE A 161 0.33 7.16 -16.12
N ASN A 162 -0.30 6.85 -14.98
CA ASN A 162 -1.52 7.53 -14.54
C ASN A 162 -1.28 9.01 -14.28
N TRP A 163 -0.16 9.36 -13.63
CA TRP A 163 0.21 10.75 -13.38
C TRP A 163 0.44 11.54 -14.67
N ILE A 164 1.20 10.99 -15.64
CA ILE A 164 1.40 11.61 -16.95
C ILE A 164 0.05 11.81 -17.65
N HIS A 165 -0.77 10.74 -17.71
CA HIS A 165 -2.07 10.79 -18.38
C HIS A 165 -2.96 11.88 -17.80
N HIS A 166 -3.04 11.94 -16.47
CA HIS A 166 -3.88 12.89 -15.75
C HIS A 166 -3.48 14.35 -16.01
N HIS A 167 -2.18 14.63 -15.98
CA HIS A 167 -1.68 15.97 -16.29
C HIS A 167 -1.95 16.37 -17.74
N ILE A 168 -1.73 15.46 -18.70
CA ILE A 168 -2.03 15.71 -20.12
C ILE A 168 -3.52 15.93 -20.34
N LYS A 169 -4.40 15.17 -19.68
CA LYS A 169 -5.85 15.34 -19.74
C LYS A 169 -6.32 16.71 -19.23
N LYS A 170 -5.58 17.30 -18.29
CA LYS A 170 -5.79 18.67 -17.79
C LYS A 170 -5.10 19.74 -18.67
N ASP A 171 -4.74 19.41 -19.89
CA ASP A 171 -4.04 20.27 -20.85
C ASP A 171 -2.70 20.81 -20.33
N ARG A 172 -2.02 20.03 -19.48
CA ARG A 172 -0.68 20.35 -18.97
C ARG A 172 0.37 19.66 -19.80
N ARG A 173 1.47 20.39 -20.04
CA ARG A 173 2.67 19.86 -20.72
C ARG A 173 3.60 19.21 -19.70
N VAL A 174 3.92 17.94 -19.94
CA VAL A 174 4.69 17.08 -19.05
C VAL A 174 6.10 16.86 -19.61
N VAL A 175 7.12 17.03 -18.78
CA VAL A 175 8.49 16.60 -19.09
C VAL A 175 8.88 15.38 -18.26
N VAL A 176 9.39 14.35 -18.93
CA VAL A 176 9.94 13.15 -18.29
C VAL A 176 11.46 13.17 -18.42
N HIS A 177 12.18 13.10 -17.30
CA HIS A 177 13.64 13.12 -17.32
C HIS A 177 14.29 12.03 -16.47
N CYS A 178 15.53 11.72 -16.80
CA CYS A 178 16.43 10.94 -15.93
C CYS A 178 17.80 11.63 -15.88
N ALA A 179 18.91 10.91 -15.69
CA ALA A 179 20.24 11.53 -15.69
C ALA A 179 20.63 12.09 -17.07
N LEU A 180 20.69 11.23 -18.08
CA LEU A 180 21.06 11.60 -19.46
C LEU A 180 19.86 11.67 -20.43
N GLY A 181 18.67 11.28 -19.97
CA GLY A 181 17.47 11.26 -20.81
C GLY A 181 17.45 10.15 -21.85
N ARG A 182 18.15 9.03 -21.61
CA ARG A 182 18.39 7.97 -22.62
C ARG A 182 17.72 6.63 -22.33
N GLY A 183 17.60 6.24 -21.06
CA GLY A 183 17.16 4.90 -20.66
C GLY A 183 15.88 4.89 -19.85
N ARG A 184 15.97 5.27 -18.56
CA ARG A 184 14.84 5.22 -17.61
C ARG A 184 13.65 6.10 -18.03
N SER A 185 13.92 7.34 -18.42
CA SER A 185 12.88 8.26 -18.89
C SER A 185 12.24 7.80 -20.20
N VAL A 186 13.06 7.28 -21.14
CA VAL A 186 12.58 6.67 -22.39
C VAL A 186 11.70 5.46 -22.10
N PHE A 187 12.07 4.62 -21.14
CA PHE A 187 11.28 3.45 -20.75
C PHE A 187 9.89 3.87 -20.24
N VAL A 188 9.83 4.85 -19.33
CA VAL A 188 8.56 5.35 -18.77
C VAL A 188 7.71 6.02 -19.86
N MET A 189 8.32 6.85 -20.69
CA MET A 189 7.65 7.51 -21.80
C MET A 189 7.09 6.53 -22.83
N ALA A 190 7.89 5.55 -23.26
CA ALA A 190 7.45 4.51 -24.18
C ALA A 190 6.30 3.70 -23.58
N ALA A 191 6.36 3.39 -22.28
CA ALA A 191 5.28 2.70 -21.59
C ALA A 191 3.98 3.51 -21.54
N TYR A 192 4.06 4.83 -21.36
CA TYR A 192 2.90 5.73 -21.45
C TYR A 192 2.32 5.79 -22.88
N LEU A 193 3.16 5.91 -23.91
CA LEU A 193 2.70 5.92 -25.30
C LEU A 193 2.03 4.59 -25.68
N LEU A 194 2.60 3.46 -25.26
CA LEU A 194 2.01 2.12 -25.44
C LEU A 194 0.69 1.95 -24.68
N SER A 195 0.52 2.62 -23.53
CA SER A 195 -0.76 2.56 -22.81
C SER A 195 -1.90 3.30 -23.52
N GLN A 196 -1.59 4.25 -24.42
CA GLN A 196 -2.58 4.91 -25.26
C GLN A 196 -2.99 4.06 -26.47
N ASN A 197 -2.12 3.15 -26.94
CA ASN A 197 -2.38 2.31 -28.11
C ASN A 197 -1.91 0.88 -27.88
N LYS A 198 -2.85 0.00 -27.49
CA LYS A 198 -2.58 -1.41 -27.16
C LYS A 198 -2.04 -2.22 -28.34
N GLU A 199 -2.40 -1.85 -29.56
CA GLU A 199 -2.02 -2.57 -30.79
C GLU A 199 -0.67 -2.09 -31.35
N ALA A 200 -0.09 -1.02 -30.80
CA ALA A 200 1.20 -0.51 -31.26
C ALA A 200 2.33 -1.50 -30.99
N ASP A 201 3.25 -1.63 -31.95
CA ASP A 201 4.49 -2.37 -31.74
C ASP A 201 5.47 -1.54 -30.88
N VAL A 202 6.16 -2.23 -29.96
CA VAL A 202 7.11 -1.59 -29.04
C VAL A 202 8.28 -0.95 -29.77
N HIS A 203 8.74 -1.57 -30.87
CA HIS A 203 9.85 -1.04 -31.65
C HIS A 203 9.47 0.21 -32.42
N ASP A 204 8.22 0.30 -32.90
CA ASP A 204 7.72 1.49 -33.60
C ASP A 204 7.65 2.70 -32.67
N ILE A 205 7.11 2.52 -31.45
CA ILE A 205 7.10 3.58 -30.42
C ILE A 205 8.52 4.04 -30.07
N LEU A 206 9.46 3.10 -29.93
CA LEU A 206 10.86 3.45 -29.65
C LEU A 206 11.52 4.15 -30.84
N ALA A 207 11.18 3.78 -32.08
CA ALA A 207 11.65 4.45 -33.28
C ALA A 207 11.15 5.90 -33.33
N GLN A 208 9.86 6.12 -33.06
CA GLN A 208 9.27 7.47 -32.98
C GLN A 208 9.97 8.36 -31.94
N ILE A 209 10.24 7.85 -30.74
CA ILE A 209 10.99 8.62 -29.72
C ILE A 209 12.40 8.94 -30.23
N LYS A 210 13.02 8.00 -30.94
CA LYS A 210 14.39 8.14 -31.44
C LYS A 210 14.52 9.10 -32.62
N GLU A 211 13.48 9.27 -33.44
CA GLU A 211 13.42 10.29 -34.49
C GLU A 211 13.60 11.69 -33.92
N THR A 212 12.97 11.98 -32.77
CA THR A 212 13.20 13.25 -32.07
C THR A 212 14.51 13.23 -31.29
N ARG A 213 14.77 12.19 -30.49
CA ARG A 213 15.94 12.09 -29.62
C ARG A 213 16.81 10.90 -30.01
N GLU A 214 17.78 11.13 -30.89
CA GLU A 214 18.67 10.08 -31.42
C GLU A 214 19.41 9.26 -30.35
N THR A 215 19.66 9.87 -29.17
CA THR A 215 20.35 9.24 -28.04
C THR A 215 19.44 8.38 -27.15
N ALA A 216 18.13 8.32 -27.44
CA ALA A 216 17.19 7.43 -26.77
C ALA A 216 17.54 5.97 -27.05
N ASN A 217 17.88 5.22 -26.00
CA ASN A 217 18.30 3.83 -26.14
C ASN A 217 18.03 3.02 -24.87
N LEU A 218 17.14 2.03 -25.00
CA LEU A 218 16.89 1.06 -23.94
C LEU A 218 17.93 -0.04 -23.97
N ASN A 219 18.45 -0.40 -22.79
CA ASN A 219 19.30 -1.58 -22.69
C ASN A 219 18.47 -2.88 -22.87
N LYS A 220 19.14 -4.01 -23.11
CA LYS A 220 18.49 -5.33 -23.31
C LYS A 220 17.56 -5.74 -22.17
N ARG A 221 17.80 -5.29 -20.94
CA ARG A 221 16.93 -5.58 -19.79
C ARG A 221 15.66 -4.74 -19.87
N GLN A 222 15.79 -3.42 -20.05
CA GLN A 222 14.69 -2.48 -20.18
C GLN A 222 13.76 -2.86 -21.33
N LEU A 223 14.31 -3.11 -22.53
CA LEU A 223 13.51 -3.52 -23.68
C LEU A 223 12.72 -4.82 -23.42
N ARG A 224 13.38 -5.86 -22.87
CA ARG A 224 12.70 -7.12 -22.52
C ARG A 224 11.55 -6.92 -21.54
N HIS A 225 11.74 -6.08 -20.51
CA HIS A 225 10.69 -5.79 -19.55
C HIS A 225 9.55 -5.00 -20.18
N LEU A 226 9.84 -4.00 -21.03
CA LEU A 226 8.80 -3.20 -21.70
C LEU A 226 7.93 -4.09 -22.61
N VAL A 227 8.56 -4.90 -23.46
CA VAL A 227 7.86 -5.86 -24.34
C VAL A 227 7.03 -6.86 -23.54
N LYS A 228 7.60 -7.42 -22.46
CA LYS A 228 6.89 -8.37 -21.60
C LYS A 228 5.66 -7.74 -20.96
N ARG A 229 5.76 -6.50 -20.45
CA ARG A 229 4.64 -5.79 -19.83
C ARG A 229 3.56 -5.42 -20.84
N HIS A 230 3.95 -4.93 -22.02
CA HIS A 230 3.03 -4.62 -23.11
C HIS A 230 2.22 -5.84 -23.55
N ARG A 231 2.90 -6.96 -23.83
CA ARG A 231 2.24 -8.22 -24.23
C ARG A 231 1.28 -8.79 -23.19
N ARG A 232 1.50 -8.49 -21.91
CA ARG A 232 0.62 -8.92 -20.81
C ARG A 232 -0.55 -7.96 -20.56
N GLY A 233 -0.65 -6.87 -21.33
CA GLY A 233 -1.66 -5.84 -21.11
C GLY A 233 -1.49 -5.13 -19.76
N GLU A 234 -0.26 -5.07 -19.23
CA GLU A 234 0.02 -4.44 -17.93
C GLU A 234 0.15 -2.90 -18.05
N LEU A 235 0.33 -2.37 -19.27
CA LEU A 235 0.48 -0.94 -19.54
C LEU A 235 -0.89 -0.31 -19.78
N LEU A 236 -1.67 -0.12 -18.71
CA LEU A 236 -3.01 0.44 -18.79
C LEU A 236 -3.11 1.71 -17.96
N ILE A 237 -3.90 2.65 -18.46
CA ILE A 237 -4.39 3.76 -17.66
C ILE A 237 -5.53 3.20 -16.81
N LYS A 238 -5.35 3.20 -15.49
CA LYS A 238 -6.35 2.73 -14.52
C LYS A 238 -6.57 3.81 -13.48
N ASN A 239 -7.24 4.87 -13.90
CA ASN A 239 -7.34 6.11 -13.14
C ASN A 239 -8.79 6.53 -12.81
N LYS A 240 -9.83 5.79 -13.24
CA LYS A 240 -11.22 6.11 -12.85
C LYS A 240 -11.45 5.69 -11.41
N ALA A 241 -11.67 6.65 -10.51
CA ALA A 241 -11.86 6.38 -9.09
C ALA A 241 -13.15 7.01 -8.56
N TYR A 242 -13.90 6.23 -7.79
CA TYR A 242 -14.99 6.76 -6.97
C TYR A 242 -14.57 6.72 -5.51
N LEU A 243 -14.70 7.84 -4.80
CA LEU A 243 -14.47 7.91 -3.38
C LEU A 243 -15.82 8.04 -2.68
N ILE A 244 -16.14 7.07 -1.82
CA ILE A 244 -17.36 7.05 -1.01
C ILE A 244 -16.96 7.43 0.40
N ALA A 245 -17.26 8.66 0.79
CA ALA A 245 -16.96 9.20 2.11
C ALA A 245 -18.17 9.10 3.04
N ASN A 246 -17.93 8.68 4.28
CA ASN A 246 -18.88 8.80 5.37
C ASN A 246 -18.53 10.04 6.24
N PRO A 247 -19.25 11.17 6.09
CA PRO A 247 -18.88 12.42 6.75
C PRO A 247 -19.00 12.38 8.28
N VAL A 248 -19.82 11.47 8.82
CA VAL A 248 -20.07 11.33 10.26
C VAL A 248 -19.23 10.24 10.93
N SER A 249 -18.39 9.52 10.16
CA SER A 249 -17.54 8.46 10.70
C SER A 249 -16.44 9.00 11.63
N GLY A 250 -16.12 8.23 12.67
CA GLY A 250 -15.07 8.56 13.65
C GLY A 250 -15.31 9.89 14.36
N THR A 251 -14.26 10.71 14.48
CA THR A 251 -14.33 12.06 15.07
C THR A 251 -14.67 13.14 14.05
N LYS A 252 -15.47 12.83 13.00
CA LYS A 252 -15.75 13.71 11.85
C LYS A 252 -14.50 14.17 11.11
N LEU A 253 -13.51 13.27 11.01
CA LEU A 253 -12.21 13.57 10.39
C LEU A 253 -12.31 13.90 8.91
N TRP A 254 -13.39 13.49 8.23
CA TRP A 254 -13.60 13.79 6.83
C TRP A 254 -13.49 15.29 6.55
N SER A 255 -14.17 16.16 7.32
CA SER A 255 -14.13 17.61 7.07
C SER A 255 -12.72 18.21 7.22
N GLU A 256 -11.88 17.61 8.06
CA GLU A 256 -10.50 18.05 8.27
C GLU A 256 -9.54 17.53 7.19
N LYS A 257 -9.81 16.32 6.67
CA LYS A 257 -8.89 15.59 5.79
C LYS A 257 -9.31 15.58 4.32
N GLU A 258 -10.53 15.99 4.00
CA GLU A 258 -11.09 16.01 2.63
C GLU A 258 -10.12 16.72 1.66
N HIS A 259 -9.71 17.95 1.96
CA HIS A 259 -8.82 18.71 1.09
C HIS A 259 -7.50 17.96 0.82
N LEU A 260 -6.89 17.36 1.85
CA LEU A 260 -5.66 16.58 1.73
C LEU A 260 -5.86 15.35 0.85
N ILE A 261 -6.89 14.55 1.14
CA ILE A 261 -7.20 13.31 0.42
C ILE A 261 -7.46 13.61 -1.05
N VAL A 262 -8.34 14.57 -1.32
CA VAL A 262 -8.73 14.96 -2.68
C VAL A 262 -7.51 15.51 -3.42
N THR A 263 -6.71 16.38 -2.80
CA THR A 263 -5.51 16.94 -3.46
C THR A 263 -4.50 15.84 -3.82
N ARG A 264 -4.23 14.89 -2.92
CA ARG A 264 -3.29 13.79 -3.19
C ARG A 264 -3.80 12.87 -4.29
N LEU A 265 -5.04 12.38 -4.18
CA LEU A 265 -5.59 11.38 -5.10
C LEU A 265 -5.94 11.96 -6.47
N SER A 266 -6.46 13.19 -6.53
CA SER A 266 -6.81 13.85 -7.78
C SER A 266 -5.60 14.30 -8.60
N ALA A 267 -4.36 13.99 -8.20
CA ALA A 267 -3.18 14.09 -9.05
C ALA A 267 -2.94 12.84 -9.91
N TYR A 268 -3.57 11.72 -9.55
CA TYR A 268 -3.37 10.41 -10.19
C TYR A 268 -4.65 9.80 -10.73
N TYR A 269 -5.80 10.19 -10.17
CA TYR A 269 -7.10 9.63 -10.47
C TYR A 269 -8.09 10.69 -11.01
N ASP A 270 -8.91 10.27 -11.96
CA ASP A 270 -10.19 10.89 -12.31
C ASP A 270 -11.18 10.59 -11.17
N LEU A 271 -11.12 11.44 -10.14
CA LEU A 271 -11.79 11.21 -8.85
C LEU A 271 -13.22 11.79 -8.86
N THR A 272 -14.21 10.92 -8.68
CA THR A 272 -15.60 11.29 -8.36
C THR A 272 -15.84 11.07 -6.87
N ILE A 273 -16.41 12.06 -6.18
CA ILE A 273 -16.62 11.99 -4.73
C ILE A 273 -18.12 11.86 -4.46
N LEU A 274 -18.50 10.81 -3.73
CA LEU A 274 -19.83 10.56 -3.23
C LEU A 274 -19.79 10.60 -1.69
N LYS A 275 -20.81 11.18 -1.07
CA LYS A 275 -20.91 11.29 0.39
C LYS A 275 -22.16 10.56 0.85
N THR A 276 -22.04 9.71 1.87
CA THR A 276 -23.20 9.03 2.45
C THR A 276 -24.12 10.04 3.15
N THR A 277 -25.41 9.73 3.16
CA THR A 277 -26.45 10.44 3.91
C THR A 277 -27.26 9.42 4.71
N PRO A 278 -28.15 9.84 5.64
CA PRO A 278 -29.06 8.91 6.32
C PRO A 278 -29.93 8.08 5.35
N GLU A 279 -30.20 8.60 4.16
CA GLU A 279 -31.00 7.95 3.12
C GLU A 279 -30.16 7.13 2.15
N GLN A 280 -28.87 7.43 1.99
CA GLN A 280 -27.95 6.79 1.06
C GLN A 280 -26.68 6.30 1.77
N ASN A 281 -26.65 5.00 2.04
CA ASN A 281 -25.48 4.34 2.62
C ASN A 281 -24.41 3.97 1.58
N GLY A 282 -23.27 3.42 2.05
CA GLY A 282 -22.16 3.03 1.20
C GLY A 282 -22.55 1.98 0.15
N ILE A 283 -23.46 1.05 0.47
CA ILE A 283 -23.97 0.04 -0.47
C ILE A 283 -24.65 0.71 -1.66
N THR A 284 -25.53 1.67 -1.40
CA THR A 284 -26.30 2.37 -2.43
C THR A 284 -25.39 3.14 -3.36
N LEU A 285 -24.43 3.88 -2.80
CA LEU A 285 -23.47 4.67 -3.58
C LEU A 285 -22.48 3.78 -4.34
N ALA A 286 -22.05 2.65 -3.77
CA ALA A 286 -21.18 1.70 -4.45
C ALA A 286 -21.88 1.02 -5.63
N LYS A 287 -23.18 0.70 -5.51
CA LYS A 287 -23.98 0.18 -6.63
C LYS A 287 -24.11 1.20 -7.76
N GLN A 288 -24.31 2.48 -7.44
CA GLN A 288 -24.32 3.54 -8.47
C GLN A 288 -22.93 3.70 -9.12
N ALA A 289 -21.87 3.70 -8.32
CA ALA A 289 -20.52 3.87 -8.81
C ALA A 289 -20.08 2.72 -9.73
N ILE A 290 -20.42 1.48 -9.42
CA ILE A 290 -19.97 0.32 -10.20
C ILE A 290 -20.57 0.24 -11.60
N GLU A 291 -21.76 0.83 -11.81
CA GLU A 291 -22.40 0.96 -13.14
C GLU A 291 -21.54 1.76 -14.13
N HIS A 292 -20.62 2.60 -13.63
CA HIS A 292 -19.69 3.37 -14.46
C HIS A 292 -18.36 2.65 -14.75
N GLU A 293 -18.27 1.36 -14.39
CA GLU A 293 -17.09 0.50 -14.55
C GLU A 293 -15.79 1.17 -14.05
N PRO A 294 -15.73 1.61 -12.77
CA PRO A 294 -14.56 2.27 -12.24
C PRO A 294 -13.41 1.28 -12.04
N ASP A 295 -12.18 1.77 -12.12
CA ASP A 295 -11.00 0.95 -11.84
C ASP A 295 -10.83 0.69 -10.33
N ILE A 296 -11.34 1.61 -9.50
CA ILE A 296 -11.24 1.57 -8.05
C ILE A 296 -12.43 2.29 -7.41
N ILE A 297 -12.99 1.72 -6.34
CA ILE A 297 -13.86 2.42 -5.40
C ILE A 297 -13.14 2.50 -4.05
N ILE A 298 -13.05 3.70 -3.49
CA ILE A 298 -12.32 4.03 -2.28
C ILE A 298 -13.33 4.27 -1.16
N ALA A 299 -13.39 3.37 -0.18
CA ALA A 299 -14.18 3.54 1.02
C ALA A 299 -13.43 4.44 2.01
N CYS A 300 -14.02 5.59 2.34
CA CYS A 300 -13.43 6.59 3.22
C CYS A 300 -14.29 6.73 4.48
N GLY A 301 -13.93 5.98 5.53
CA GLY A 301 -14.75 5.81 6.73
C GLY A 301 -14.16 4.77 7.70
N GLY A 302 -15.00 4.26 8.60
CA GLY A 302 -14.68 3.12 9.46
C GLY A 302 -15.07 1.78 8.87
N ASP A 303 -14.94 0.71 9.67
CA ASP A 303 -15.15 -0.68 9.22
C ASP A 303 -16.54 -0.89 8.58
N GLY A 304 -17.62 -0.36 9.16
CA GLY A 304 -18.95 -0.47 8.56
C GLY A 304 -19.05 0.12 7.14
N THR A 305 -18.47 1.30 6.90
CA THR A 305 -18.43 1.90 5.55
C THR A 305 -17.58 1.06 4.59
N VAL A 306 -16.50 0.45 5.08
CA VAL A 306 -15.68 -0.46 4.28
C VAL A 306 -16.48 -1.72 3.93
N THR A 307 -17.18 -2.34 4.88
CA THR A 307 -18.02 -3.52 4.66
C THR A 307 -19.17 -3.23 3.68
N GLU A 308 -19.84 -2.09 3.83
CA GLU A 308 -20.88 -1.64 2.91
C GLU A 308 -20.37 -1.56 1.46
N VAL A 309 -19.24 -0.88 1.23
CA VAL A 309 -18.66 -0.77 -0.11
C VAL A 309 -18.15 -2.12 -0.60
N ALA A 310 -17.45 -2.87 0.24
CA ALA A 310 -16.92 -4.19 -0.09
C ALA A 310 -18.02 -5.15 -0.54
N SER A 311 -19.19 -5.14 0.10
CA SER A 311 -20.34 -6.00 -0.24
C SER A 311 -20.81 -5.89 -1.70
N VAL A 312 -20.58 -4.75 -2.33
CA VAL A 312 -20.89 -4.53 -3.75
C VAL A 312 -19.73 -4.97 -4.65
N LEU A 313 -18.50 -4.92 -4.14
CA LEU A 313 -17.29 -5.23 -4.90
C LEU A 313 -16.90 -6.71 -4.88
N VAL A 314 -17.43 -7.51 -3.95
CA VAL A 314 -17.21 -8.96 -3.91
C VAL A 314 -17.61 -9.59 -5.26
N GLY A 315 -16.71 -10.39 -5.82
CA GLY A 315 -16.88 -11.07 -7.10
C GLY A 315 -16.66 -10.18 -8.34
N THR A 316 -16.27 -8.92 -8.15
CA THR A 316 -16.03 -7.97 -9.24
C THR A 316 -14.54 -7.75 -9.49
N SER A 317 -14.17 -7.23 -10.67
CA SER A 317 -12.79 -6.83 -10.96
C SER A 317 -12.42 -5.46 -10.41
N CYS A 318 -13.39 -4.71 -9.88
CA CYS A 318 -13.16 -3.37 -9.33
C CYS A 318 -12.39 -3.47 -8.02
N ARG A 319 -11.36 -2.63 -7.88
CA ARG A 319 -10.48 -2.63 -6.71
C ARG A 319 -11.12 -1.86 -5.56
N LEU A 320 -10.96 -2.35 -4.33
CA LEU A 320 -11.31 -1.62 -3.12
C LEU A 320 -10.09 -0.86 -2.61
N GLY A 321 -10.20 0.47 -2.48
CA GLY A 321 -9.29 1.30 -1.70
C GLY A 321 -9.88 1.60 -0.32
N ILE A 322 -9.04 1.75 0.70
CA ILE A 322 -9.51 2.09 2.06
C ILE A 322 -8.77 3.32 2.56
N ILE A 323 -9.53 4.33 3.00
CA ILE A 323 -9.02 5.45 3.79
C ILE A 323 -9.64 5.35 5.20
N PRO A 324 -8.87 4.92 6.20
CA PRO A 324 -9.37 4.60 7.53
C PRO A 324 -9.62 5.86 8.35
N LEU A 325 -10.86 6.35 8.34
CA LEU A 325 -11.31 7.51 9.13
C LEU A 325 -12.16 7.11 10.35
N GLY A 326 -12.38 5.81 10.56
CA GLY A 326 -13.08 5.28 11.72
C GLY A 326 -12.23 5.18 12.98
N THR A 327 -12.81 4.61 14.04
CA THR A 327 -12.15 4.45 15.35
C THR A 327 -11.31 3.18 15.44
N ALA A 328 -11.77 2.06 14.86
CA ALA A 328 -11.10 0.77 14.93
C ALA A 328 -10.28 0.47 13.66
N ASN A 329 -10.89 0.60 12.47
CA ASN A 329 -10.25 0.39 11.16
C ASN A 329 -9.50 -0.94 11.08
N ALA A 330 -10.09 -1.98 11.65
CA ALA A 330 -9.48 -3.28 11.85
C ALA A 330 -9.01 -3.89 10.52
N LEU A 331 -9.84 -3.88 9.48
CA LEU A 331 -9.44 -4.43 8.18
C LEU A 331 -8.27 -3.64 7.57
N ALA A 332 -8.26 -2.31 7.72
CA ALA A 332 -7.15 -1.50 7.23
C ALA A 332 -5.83 -1.84 7.92
N HIS A 333 -5.84 -2.13 9.23
CA HIS A 333 -4.62 -2.58 9.94
C HIS A 333 -4.08 -3.90 9.37
N VAL A 334 -4.95 -4.86 9.07
CA VAL A 334 -4.57 -6.13 8.48
C VAL A 334 -3.93 -5.93 7.10
N LEU A 335 -4.60 -5.16 6.22
CA LEU A 335 -4.19 -5.01 4.83
C LEU A 335 -3.01 -4.08 4.60
N MET A 336 -2.85 -3.06 5.45
CA MET A 336 -1.77 -2.09 5.34
C MET A 336 -0.50 -2.50 6.11
N GLY A 337 -0.55 -3.59 6.90
CA GLY A 337 0.60 -4.07 7.67
C GLY A 337 1.05 -3.12 8.78
N ILE A 338 0.21 -2.15 9.16
CA ILE A 338 0.57 -1.11 10.13
C ILE A 338 0.30 -1.61 11.54
N LYS A 339 1.40 -1.87 12.27
CA LYS A 339 1.39 -2.30 13.68
C LYS A 339 1.11 -1.15 14.68
N SER A 340 1.08 0.09 14.21
CA SER A 340 0.67 1.26 14.98
C SER A 340 -0.85 1.33 15.08
N LYS A 341 -1.39 1.88 16.18
CA LYS A 341 -2.83 2.18 16.33
C LYS A 341 -3.33 3.23 15.35
N PHE A 342 -2.45 4.13 14.92
CA PHE A 342 -2.78 5.20 14.00
C PHE A 342 -2.27 4.87 12.60
N ILE A 343 -3.18 4.87 11.63
CA ILE A 343 -2.87 4.83 10.21
C ILE A 343 -2.96 6.27 9.68
N PRO A 344 -1.83 6.91 9.32
CA PRO A 344 -1.86 8.21 8.67
C PRO A 344 -2.64 8.15 7.37
N VAL A 345 -3.52 9.13 7.15
CA VAL A 345 -4.32 9.26 5.93
C VAL A 345 -3.43 9.36 4.70
N GLU A 346 -2.28 10.03 4.84
CA GLU A 346 -1.25 10.14 3.81
C GLU A 346 -0.75 8.76 3.39
N GLN A 347 -0.48 7.86 4.35
CA GLN A 347 -0.02 6.51 4.06
C GLN A 347 -1.07 5.67 3.34
N ALA A 348 -2.36 5.82 3.71
CA ALA A 348 -3.46 5.18 3.01
C ALA A 348 -3.58 5.70 1.56
N CYS A 349 -3.45 7.02 1.35
CA CYS A 349 -3.42 7.61 0.02
C CYS A 349 -2.23 7.07 -0.80
N ASP A 350 -1.05 6.95 -0.19
CA ASP A 350 0.15 6.47 -0.87
C ASP A 350 -0.01 5.02 -1.34
N LEU A 351 -0.61 4.14 -0.52
CA LEU A 351 -0.93 2.77 -0.94
C LEU A 351 -1.92 2.71 -2.12
N ILE A 352 -2.93 3.59 -2.10
CA ILE A 352 -3.89 3.72 -3.20
C ILE A 352 -3.19 4.21 -4.47
N ILE A 353 -2.26 5.17 -4.35
CA ILE A 353 -1.48 5.70 -5.47
C ILE A 353 -0.52 4.64 -6.02
N ASP A 354 0.13 3.88 -5.14
CA ASP A 354 0.99 2.75 -5.49
C ASP A 354 0.21 1.68 -6.27
N GLY A 355 -1.07 1.49 -5.92
CA GLY A 355 -2.01 0.69 -6.71
C GLY A 355 -1.79 -0.82 -6.61
N GLN A 356 -1.00 -1.27 -5.64
CA GLN A 356 -0.75 -2.70 -5.37
C GLN A 356 -2.00 -3.35 -4.79
N THR A 357 -2.33 -4.53 -5.29
CA THR A 357 -3.55 -5.23 -4.91
C THR A 357 -3.33 -6.70 -4.65
N ASN A 358 -4.12 -7.24 -3.72
CA ASN A 358 -4.28 -8.67 -3.51
C ASN A 358 -5.75 -9.05 -3.63
N LEU A 359 -6.00 -10.25 -4.15
CA LEU A 359 -7.28 -10.92 -3.92
C LEU A 359 -7.27 -11.49 -2.51
N ILE A 360 -8.29 -11.12 -1.74
CA ILE A 360 -8.52 -11.62 -0.39
C ILE A 360 -9.79 -12.45 -0.37
N ASP A 361 -9.83 -13.37 0.57
CA ASP A 361 -11.02 -14.13 0.89
C ASP A 361 -12.01 -13.26 1.64
N THR A 362 -13.29 -13.51 1.42
CA THR A 362 -14.38 -12.98 2.23
C THR A 362 -15.19 -14.14 2.76
N ALA A 363 -15.90 -13.96 3.86
CA ALA A 363 -16.87 -14.95 4.31
C ALA A 363 -18.28 -14.36 4.32
N TYR A 364 -19.27 -15.23 4.31
CA TYR A 364 -20.66 -14.87 4.63
C TYR A 364 -21.05 -15.57 5.91
N CYS A 365 -21.56 -14.80 6.86
CA CYS A 365 -22.26 -15.31 8.03
C CYS A 365 -23.75 -15.18 7.77
N ASN A 366 -24.42 -16.31 7.54
CA ASN A 366 -25.77 -16.36 7.01
C ASN A 366 -25.88 -15.55 5.71
N ASN A 367 -26.51 -14.38 5.74
CA ASN A 367 -26.68 -13.51 4.57
C ASN A 367 -25.75 -12.28 4.59
N ASP A 368 -24.98 -12.10 5.65
CA ASP A 368 -24.18 -10.91 5.88
C ASP A 368 -22.72 -11.15 5.53
N LEU A 369 -22.13 -10.17 4.82
CA LEU A 369 -20.70 -10.19 4.52
C LEU A 369 -19.90 -10.06 5.82
N MET A 370 -18.94 -10.95 5.99
CA MET A 370 -17.95 -10.95 7.05
C MET A 370 -16.56 -10.79 6.43
N LEU A 371 -15.90 -9.69 6.75
CA LEU A 371 -14.53 -9.41 6.32
C LEU A 371 -13.51 -9.81 7.39
N LEU A 372 -13.87 -9.70 8.67
CA LEU A 372 -12.97 -10.00 9.78
C LEU A 372 -13.35 -11.30 10.45
N LEU A 373 -14.40 -11.31 11.27
CA LEU A 373 -14.72 -12.45 12.13
C LEU A 373 -16.13 -12.38 12.69
N ILE A 374 -16.58 -13.53 13.19
CA ILE A 374 -17.63 -13.61 14.20
C ILE A 374 -17.10 -14.03 15.57
N GLY A 375 -17.80 -13.62 16.62
CA GLY A 375 -17.55 -14.05 18.00
C GLY A 375 -18.85 -14.35 18.75
N ILE A 376 -18.86 -15.44 19.52
CA ILE A 376 -19.95 -15.87 20.40
C ILE A 376 -19.40 -15.99 21.82
N GLY A 377 -20.10 -15.45 22.82
CA GLY A 377 -19.68 -15.50 24.23
C GLY A 377 -19.17 -14.15 24.74
N PHE A 378 -17.92 -14.09 25.23
CA PHE A 378 -17.29 -12.86 25.77
C PHE A 378 -17.51 -11.63 24.88
N GLU A 379 -17.45 -11.81 23.57
CA GLU A 379 -17.54 -10.75 22.57
C GLU A 379 -18.88 -10.02 22.54
N HIS A 380 -19.99 -10.74 22.75
CA HIS A 380 -21.31 -10.13 22.81
C HIS A 380 -21.47 -9.25 24.06
N ALA A 381 -21.05 -9.77 25.22
CA ALA A 381 -21.09 -9.05 26.50
C ALA A 381 -20.19 -7.81 26.52
N MET A 382 -19.14 -7.76 25.70
CA MET A 382 -18.28 -6.59 25.55
C MET A 382 -18.99 -5.40 24.88
N ILE A 383 -19.80 -5.65 23.85
CA ILE A 383 -20.46 -4.58 23.07
C ILE A 383 -21.66 -4.01 23.85
N GLU A 384 -22.43 -4.87 24.51
CA GLU A 384 -23.60 -4.45 25.31
C GLU A 384 -23.23 -3.52 26.49
N LYS A 385 -22.05 -3.71 27.11
CA LYS A 385 -21.53 -2.82 28.15
C LYS A 385 -20.91 -1.53 27.59
N ALA A 386 -20.28 -1.57 26.42
CA ALA A 386 -19.70 -0.38 25.80
C ALA A 386 -20.77 0.69 25.48
N ASP A 387 -21.99 0.25 25.12
CA ASP A 387 -23.12 1.15 24.84
C ASP A 387 -23.68 1.83 26.11
N ARG A 388 -23.48 1.21 27.28
CA ARG A 388 -23.88 1.76 28.59
C ARG A 388 -22.87 2.72 29.21
N GLU A 389 -21.57 2.57 28.92
CA GLU A 389 -20.51 3.29 29.66
C GLU A 389 -19.75 4.40 28.91
N SER A 390 -19.91 4.63 27.60
CA SER A 390 -19.06 5.64 26.93
C SER A 390 -19.66 6.36 25.73
N LYS A 391 -20.24 7.54 25.99
CA LYS A 391 -20.45 8.60 24.99
C LYS A 391 -19.25 9.57 24.85
N ASN A 392 -18.08 9.28 25.40
CA ASN A 392 -16.90 10.13 25.22
C ASN A 392 -15.55 9.40 25.44
N LYS A 393 -14.70 9.50 24.41
CA LYS A 393 -13.22 9.41 24.42
C LYS A 393 -12.58 8.23 25.20
N SER A 394 -12.63 7.02 24.64
CA SER A 394 -11.42 6.17 24.51
C SER A 394 -11.68 4.94 23.64
N GLY A 395 -11.37 5.05 22.34
CA GLY A 395 -11.33 3.88 21.44
C GLY A 395 -10.27 2.85 21.88
N GLN A 396 -10.59 1.56 21.70
CA GLN A 396 -9.87 0.34 22.09
C GLN A 396 -9.70 0.05 23.59
N LEU A 397 -9.56 1.05 24.48
CA LEU A 397 -9.61 0.80 25.92
C LEU A 397 -11.03 0.43 26.38
N ALA A 398 -12.07 0.89 25.70
CA ALA A 398 -13.43 0.39 25.92
C ALA A 398 -13.60 -1.09 25.53
N TYR A 399 -12.92 -1.55 24.47
CA TYR A 399 -12.93 -2.97 24.08
C TYR A 399 -12.13 -3.81 25.08
N LEU A 400 -10.93 -3.36 25.48
CA LEU A 400 -10.10 -4.08 26.45
C LEU A 400 -10.66 -4.01 27.89
N ASN A 401 -11.29 -2.90 28.29
CA ASN A 401 -11.97 -2.79 29.59
C ASN A 401 -13.29 -3.56 29.58
N GLY A 402 -14.07 -3.50 28.50
CA GLY A 402 -15.26 -4.35 28.29
C GLY A 402 -14.90 -5.83 28.31
N PHE A 403 -13.79 -6.19 27.66
CA PHE A 403 -13.18 -7.53 27.69
C PHE A 403 -12.89 -7.94 29.12
N LEU A 404 -12.05 -7.19 29.85
CA LEU A 404 -11.67 -7.48 31.24
C LEU A 404 -12.88 -7.52 32.22
N HIS A 405 -13.92 -6.72 31.99
CA HIS A 405 -15.13 -6.69 32.84
C HIS A 405 -16.18 -7.76 32.49
N SER A 406 -16.12 -8.34 31.28
CA SER A 406 -17.03 -9.41 30.82
C SER A 406 -16.68 -10.79 31.38
N PHE A 407 -15.46 -10.97 31.92
CA PHE A 407 -15.00 -12.22 32.54
C PHE A 407 -15.69 -12.57 33.86
N GLY A 408 -16.26 -11.58 34.56
CA GLY A 408 -16.95 -11.81 35.84
C GLY A 408 -18.35 -12.42 35.72
N GLU A 409 -18.97 -12.36 34.54
CA GLU A 409 -20.42 -12.62 34.39
C GLU A 409 -20.79 -13.64 33.29
N ASN A 410 -19.89 -13.94 32.33
CA ASN A 410 -20.27 -14.78 31.19
C ASN A 410 -20.13 -16.29 31.47
N LYS A 411 -21.29 -16.97 31.45
CA LYS A 411 -21.40 -18.42 31.62
C LYS A 411 -20.96 -19.15 30.35
N ALA A 412 -20.28 -20.29 30.53
CA ALA A 412 -19.98 -21.18 29.42
C ALA A 412 -21.28 -21.60 28.72
N GLN A 413 -21.25 -21.60 27.39
CA GLN A 413 -22.35 -22.01 26.53
C GLN A 413 -21.99 -23.33 25.85
N LYS A 414 -22.99 -24.21 25.73
CA LYS A 414 -22.88 -25.44 24.97
C LYS A 414 -23.31 -25.18 23.54
N LEU A 415 -22.36 -25.26 22.62
CA LEU A 415 -22.53 -25.07 21.19
C LEU A 415 -22.45 -26.44 20.49
N MET A 416 -23.33 -26.66 19.53
CA MET A 416 -23.19 -27.74 18.54
C MET A 416 -22.52 -27.16 17.31
N VAL A 417 -21.30 -27.61 17.01
CA VAL A 417 -20.45 -27.07 15.95
C VAL A 417 -20.21 -28.15 14.90
N LYS A 418 -20.49 -27.83 13.63
CA LYS A 418 -20.15 -28.66 12.48
C LYS A 418 -19.11 -27.94 11.63
N LEU A 419 -17.98 -28.59 11.39
CA LEU A 419 -16.90 -28.09 10.55
C LEU A 419 -16.89 -28.86 9.23
N ASP A 420 -17.10 -28.18 8.11
CA ASP A 420 -17.19 -28.76 6.78
C ASP A 420 -18.18 -29.95 6.72
N ASP A 421 -17.72 -31.11 6.25
CA ASP A 421 -18.48 -32.34 6.14
C ASP A 421 -18.32 -33.28 7.35
N ASN A 422 -17.66 -32.82 8.42
CA ASN A 422 -17.48 -33.63 9.63
C ASN A 422 -18.78 -33.77 10.42
N GLU A 423 -18.82 -34.75 11.33
CA GLU A 423 -19.92 -34.91 12.28
C GLU A 423 -19.98 -33.72 13.26
N PRO A 424 -21.18 -33.26 13.65
CA PRO A 424 -21.32 -32.20 14.64
C PRO A 424 -20.75 -32.59 16.01
N GLU A 425 -19.95 -31.69 16.61
CA GLU A 425 -19.36 -31.86 17.93
C GLU A 425 -20.00 -30.89 18.94
N ALA A 426 -20.18 -31.38 20.17
CA ALA A 426 -20.66 -30.55 21.28
C ALA A 426 -19.47 -29.87 21.97
N ILE A 427 -19.34 -28.56 21.78
CA ILE A 427 -18.29 -27.73 22.38
C ILE A 427 -18.89 -26.90 23.52
N ASN A 428 -18.34 -27.05 24.72
CA ASN A 428 -18.66 -26.19 25.85
C ASN A 428 -17.58 -25.12 25.97
N THR A 429 -17.92 -23.84 25.83
CA THR A 429 -16.93 -22.75 25.76
C THR A 429 -17.45 -21.41 26.30
N ASN A 430 -16.55 -20.55 26.75
CA ASN A 430 -16.86 -19.15 27.11
C ASN A 430 -16.68 -18.17 25.93
N SER A 431 -15.93 -18.55 24.90
CA SER A 431 -15.71 -17.74 23.70
C SER A 431 -15.42 -18.65 22.51
N PHE A 432 -16.14 -18.41 21.43
CA PHE A 432 -16.00 -19.11 20.16
C PHE A 432 -15.86 -18.09 19.03
N ILE A 433 -14.78 -18.18 18.27
CA ILE A 433 -14.45 -17.25 17.19
C ILE A 433 -14.26 -18.00 15.90
N VAL A 434 -14.81 -17.42 14.82
CA VAL A 434 -14.54 -17.84 13.44
C VAL A 434 -14.03 -16.62 12.69
N ALA A 435 -12.76 -16.66 12.24
CA ALA A 435 -12.09 -15.51 11.64
C ALA A 435 -11.66 -15.79 10.19
N ASN A 436 -11.91 -14.81 9.32
CA ASN A 436 -11.31 -14.68 7.99
C ASN A 436 -10.08 -13.77 8.04
N ALA A 437 -10.17 -12.69 8.81
CA ALA A 437 -9.08 -11.75 9.04
C ALA A 437 -9.19 -11.17 10.45
N ALA A 438 -8.07 -10.93 11.10
CA ALA A 438 -8.07 -10.26 12.39
C ALA A 438 -6.81 -9.42 12.57
N PRO A 439 -6.93 -8.18 13.07
CA PRO A 439 -5.77 -7.45 13.57
C PRO A 439 -5.08 -8.27 14.66
N PHE A 440 -3.76 -8.13 14.79
CA PHE A 440 -2.99 -8.79 15.84
C PHE A 440 -3.48 -8.45 17.26
N THR A 441 -4.20 -7.34 17.43
CA THR A 441 -4.80 -6.94 18.71
C THR A 441 -6.03 -7.76 19.10
N THR A 442 -6.60 -8.55 18.19
CA THR A 442 -7.74 -9.43 18.45
C THR A 442 -7.23 -10.79 18.92
N LEU A 443 -6.79 -10.86 20.16
CA LEU A 443 -6.00 -11.96 20.73
C LEU A 443 -6.67 -13.33 20.62
N LEU A 444 -7.99 -13.39 20.85
CA LEU A 444 -8.74 -14.63 20.84
C LEU A 444 -8.89 -15.22 19.41
N ALA A 445 -8.62 -14.42 18.37
CA ALA A 445 -8.57 -14.89 16.99
C ALA A 445 -7.17 -15.39 16.56
N GLN A 446 -6.20 -15.44 17.48
CA GLN A 446 -4.79 -15.71 17.18
C GLN A 446 -4.30 -17.10 17.64
N GLY A 447 -5.20 -18.07 17.91
CA GLY A 447 -4.82 -19.36 18.49
C GLY A 447 -3.84 -20.18 17.63
N GLY A 448 -3.94 -20.05 16.29
CA GLY A 448 -3.01 -20.63 15.31
C GLY A 448 -1.93 -19.66 14.80
N GLY A 449 -1.88 -18.44 15.33
CA GLY A 449 -1.20 -17.31 14.70
C GLY A 449 -2.19 -16.34 14.03
N GLN A 450 -1.68 -15.42 13.21
CA GLN A 450 -2.54 -14.43 12.55
C GLN A 450 -3.32 -15.07 11.40
N PRO A 451 -4.66 -14.88 11.34
CA PRO A 451 -5.48 -15.38 10.23
C PRO A 451 -4.96 -14.94 8.86
N ASP A 452 -4.81 -15.89 7.93
CA ASP A 452 -4.43 -15.61 6.54
C ASP A 452 -5.66 -15.50 5.67
N HIS A 453 -6.04 -14.27 5.35
CA HIS A 453 -7.21 -13.91 4.54
C HIS A 453 -7.07 -14.27 3.05
N ARG A 454 -6.28 -15.28 2.70
CA ARG A 454 -5.98 -15.70 1.31
C ARG A 454 -5.82 -17.22 1.16
N ASP A 455 -5.91 -17.98 2.25
CA ASP A 455 -5.69 -19.42 2.24
C ASP A 455 -6.95 -20.23 1.88
N GLY A 456 -8.09 -19.55 1.74
CA GLY A 456 -9.39 -20.12 1.45
C GLY A 456 -10.00 -20.86 2.64
N LEU A 457 -9.58 -20.54 3.87
CA LEU A 457 -10.04 -21.17 5.11
C LEU A 457 -10.50 -20.10 6.13
N LEU A 458 -11.26 -20.56 7.12
CA LEU A 458 -11.64 -19.81 8.31
C LEU A 458 -10.88 -20.37 9.50
N ASP A 459 -10.29 -19.49 10.31
CA ASP A 459 -9.65 -19.84 11.57
C ASP A 459 -10.69 -19.93 12.69
N VAL A 460 -10.83 -21.12 13.28
CA VAL A 460 -11.79 -21.41 14.34
C VAL A 460 -11.06 -21.57 15.66
N ASN A 461 -11.41 -20.72 16.63
CA ASN A 461 -10.76 -20.66 17.94
C ASN A 461 -11.80 -20.75 19.06
N TRP A 462 -11.52 -21.52 20.11
CA TRP A 462 -12.36 -21.53 21.30
C TRP A 462 -11.58 -21.81 22.58
N LEU A 463 -12.16 -21.36 23.71
CA LEU A 463 -11.56 -21.55 25.03
C LEU A 463 -12.24 -22.68 25.80
N THR A 464 -11.46 -23.46 26.54
CA THR A 464 -12.04 -24.42 27.49
C THR A 464 -12.49 -23.67 28.76
N PRO A 465 -13.73 -23.88 29.24
CA PRO A 465 -14.19 -23.27 30.48
C PRO A 465 -13.41 -23.78 31.68
N ASN A 466 -12.78 -22.88 32.41
CA ASN A 466 -12.21 -23.18 33.72
C ASN A 466 -13.04 -22.57 34.85
N LYS A 467 -13.06 -23.28 35.98
CA LYS A 467 -13.77 -22.84 37.20
C LYS A 467 -13.04 -21.70 37.93
N ASP A 468 -11.74 -21.55 37.67
CA ASP A 468 -10.89 -20.53 38.28
C ASP A 468 -10.53 -19.43 37.27
N ASN A 469 -11.04 -18.21 37.51
CA ASN A 469 -10.82 -17.03 36.65
C ASN A 469 -9.32 -16.72 36.41
N GLU A 470 -8.44 -17.06 37.36
CA GLU A 470 -6.99 -16.87 37.22
C GLU A 470 -6.38 -17.68 36.07
N THR A 471 -6.88 -18.89 35.83
CA THR A 471 -6.39 -19.76 34.75
C THR A 471 -6.85 -19.31 33.36
N THR A 472 -8.02 -18.68 33.27
CA THR A 472 -8.51 -18.03 32.04
C THR A 472 -7.66 -16.79 31.73
N ILE A 473 -7.32 -15.98 32.73
CA ILE A 473 -6.41 -14.83 32.57
C ILE A 473 -5.02 -15.30 32.11
N LEU A 474 -4.50 -16.40 32.68
CA LEU A 474 -3.24 -17.01 32.25
C LEU A 474 -3.30 -17.48 30.78
N SER A 475 -4.37 -18.14 30.36
CA SER A 475 -4.53 -18.58 28.95
C SER A 475 -4.54 -17.41 27.95
N ILE A 476 -5.11 -16.26 28.34
CA ILE A 476 -5.11 -15.04 27.52
C ILE A 476 -3.74 -14.36 27.56
N ALA A 477 -3.06 -14.36 28.71
CA ALA A 477 -1.68 -13.90 28.81
C ALA A 477 -0.75 -14.76 27.93
N GLU A 478 -0.98 -16.07 27.86
CA GLU A 478 -0.29 -16.97 26.93
C GLU A 478 -0.62 -16.63 25.48
N LEU A 479 -1.88 -16.37 25.13
CA LEU A 479 -2.26 -15.89 23.78
C LEU A 479 -1.59 -14.55 23.44
N MET A 480 -1.53 -13.61 24.39
CA MET A 480 -0.78 -12.36 24.28
C MET A 480 0.69 -12.62 23.99
N PHE A 481 1.34 -13.48 24.78
CA PHE A 481 2.74 -13.83 24.56
C PHE A 481 2.93 -14.50 23.20
N SER A 482 2.11 -15.50 22.86
CA SER A 482 2.18 -16.23 21.59
C SER A 482 1.97 -15.35 20.36
N SER A 483 1.07 -14.36 20.41
CA SER A 483 0.87 -13.43 19.30
C SER A 483 2.08 -12.49 19.09
N ILE A 484 2.81 -12.18 20.17
CA ILE A 484 4.03 -11.37 20.13
C ILE A 484 5.25 -12.21 19.71
N THR A 485 5.38 -13.44 20.23
CA THR A 485 6.57 -14.29 20.08
C THR A 485 6.44 -15.39 19.02
N GLN A 486 5.26 -15.56 18.41
CA GLN A 486 4.91 -16.66 17.49
C GLN A 486 5.17 -18.06 18.06
N THR A 487 5.10 -18.22 19.38
CA THR A 487 5.31 -19.52 20.07
C THR A 487 3.97 -20.08 20.56
N HIS A 488 3.60 -21.30 20.15
CA HIS A 488 2.39 -21.99 20.64
C HIS A 488 2.55 -22.39 22.11
N LEU A 489 1.94 -21.62 23.02
CA LEU A 489 2.01 -21.85 24.47
C LEU A 489 0.65 -22.08 25.14
N ALA A 490 -0.45 -22.08 24.40
CA ALA A 490 -1.77 -22.04 25.01
C ALA A 490 -2.26 -23.42 25.47
N ILE A 491 -2.36 -23.62 26.79
CA ILE A 491 -2.76 -24.89 27.42
C ILE A 491 -4.29 -25.11 27.37
N ASN A 492 -5.08 -24.03 27.24
CA ASN A 492 -6.56 -24.06 27.31
C ASN A 492 -7.29 -23.42 26.10
N SER A 493 -6.58 -23.08 25.03
CA SER A 493 -7.19 -22.63 23.77
C SER A 493 -7.09 -23.73 22.72
N HIS A 494 -8.15 -23.89 21.95
CA HIS A 494 -8.18 -24.81 20.82
C HIS A 494 -8.20 -24.02 19.52
N TYR A 495 -7.64 -24.62 18.48
CA TYR A 495 -7.50 -24.04 17.17
C TYR A 495 -7.73 -25.11 16.10
N THR A 496 -8.48 -24.75 15.07
CA THR A 496 -8.62 -25.53 13.84
C THR A 496 -8.99 -24.59 12.68
N ASN A 497 -9.06 -25.13 11.47
CA ASN A 497 -9.55 -24.41 10.29
C ASN A 497 -10.66 -25.19 9.57
N ALA A 498 -11.50 -24.47 8.84
CA ALA A 498 -12.60 -25.04 8.05
C ALA A 498 -13.00 -24.10 6.91
N LYS A 499 -13.66 -24.61 5.86
CA LYS A 499 -14.26 -23.77 4.81
C LYS A 499 -15.67 -23.32 5.18
N ARG A 500 -16.37 -24.12 5.97
CA ARG A 500 -17.73 -23.88 6.44
C ARG A 500 -17.85 -24.26 7.91
N VAL A 501 -18.45 -23.38 8.70
CA VAL A 501 -18.70 -23.57 10.13
C VAL A 501 -20.19 -23.38 10.39
N GLU A 502 -20.85 -24.40 10.91
CA GLU A 502 -22.24 -24.28 11.38
C GLU A 502 -22.29 -24.37 12.90
N ILE A 503 -22.99 -23.44 13.53
CA ILE A 503 -23.09 -23.31 14.98
C ILE A 503 -24.57 -23.22 15.35
N SER A 504 -24.99 -24.00 16.33
CA SER A 504 -26.33 -23.96 16.91
C SER A 504 -26.26 -24.22 18.42
N ALA A 505 -27.27 -23.77 19.16
CA ALA A 505 -27.43 -24.09 20.57
C ALA A 505 -28.91 -24.34 20.87
N ASP A 506 -29.21 -24.75 22.11
CA ASP A 506 -30.59 -24.98 22.57
C ASP A 506 -31.42 -23.67 22.63
N GLN A 507 -30.75 -22.53 22.63
CA GLN A 507 -31.34 -21.18 22.62
C GLN A 507 -30.80 -20.39 21.43
N THR A 508 -31.53 -19.34 21.03
CA THR A 508 -31.07 -18.37 20.04
C THR A 508 -29.68 -17.84 20.43
N LEU A 509 -28.75 -17.87 19.48
CA LEU A 509 -27.39 -17.42 19.68
C LEU A 509 -27.29 -15.92 19.42
N ASP A 510 -26.77 -15.20 20.39
CA ASP A 510 -26.28 -13.85 20.19
C ASP A 510 -24.81 -13.89 19.79
N TYR A 511 -24.47 -13.19 18.71
CA TYR A 511 -23.13 -13.16 18.15
C TYR A 511 -22.77 -11.77 17.65
N VAL A 512 -21.47 -11.53 17.53
CA VAL A 512 -20.92 -10.31 16.94
C VAL A 512 -20.37 -10.68 15.57
N ILE A 513 -20.67 -9.89 14.54
CA ILE A 513 -20.07 -9.96 13.20
C ILE A 513 -19.40 -8.63 12.89
N ASP A 514 -18.09 -8.62 12.69
CA ASP A 514 -17.29 -7.41 12.37
C ASP A 514 -17.58 -6.19 13.31
N GLY A 515 -18.02 -6.45 14.55
CA GLY A 515 -18.38 -5.43 15.54
C GLY A 515 -19.88 -5.09 15.64
N GLU A 516 -20.74 -5.70 14.85
CA GLU A 516 -22.20 -5.56 14.94
C GLU A 516 -22.84 -6.76 15.65
N VAL A 517 -23.79 -6.50 16.56
CA VAL A 517 -24.50 -7.53 17.31
C VAL A 517 -25.69 -8.06 16.50
N LYS A 518 -25.82 -9.39 16.40
CA LYS A 518 -26.93 -10.09 15.75
C LYS A 518 -27.35 -11.32 16.56
N SER A 519 -28.53 -11.83 16.24
CA SER A 519 -29.10 -13.02 16.88
C SER A 519 -29.63 -13.99 15.83
N ALA A 520 -29.41 -15.29 15.99
CA ALA A 520 -29.94 -16.33 15.11
C ALA A 520 -30.02 -17.69 15.82
N ASP A 521 -30.98 -18.53 15.45
CA ASP A 521 -31.07 -19.91 15.99
C ASP A 521 -29.95 -20.82 15.46
N LYS A 522 -29.44 -20.48 14.27
CA LYS A 522 -28.30 -21.13 13.63
C LYS A 522 -27.43 -20.10 12.94
N VAL A 523 -26.13 -20.21 13.16
CA VAL A 523 -25.10 -19.39 12.54
C VAL A 523 -24.35 -20.26 11.55
N VAL A 524 -24.31 -19.87 10.28
CA VAL A 524 -23.56 -20.56 9.23
C VAL A 524 -22.56 -19.60 8.63
N VAL A 525 -21.27 -19.89 8.78
CA VAL A 525 -20.18 -19.12 8.19
C VAL A 525 -19.57 -19.91 7.05
N SER A 526 -19.44 -19.31 5.87
CA SER A 526 -18.81 -19.94 4.71
C SER A 526 -17.84 -19.01 4.01
N ILE A 527 -16.66 -19.51 3.69
CA ILE A 527 -15.60 -18.78 2.98
C ILE A 527 -15.88 -18.70 1.47
N HIS A 528 -15.51 -17.58 0.88
CA HIS A 528 -15.48 -17.32 -0.55
C HIS A 528 -14.05 -16.93 -0.94
N PRO A 529 -13.25 -17.90 -1.43
CA PRO A 529 -11.84 -17.65 -1.69
C PRO A 529 -11.61 -16.63 -2.81
N ALA A 530 -10.60 -15.78 -2.64
CA ALA A 530 -10.11 -14.80 -3.61
C ALA A 530 -11.22 -13.96 -4.23
N SER A 531 -12.21 -13.57 -3.43
CA SER A 531 -13.47 -12.97 -3.88
C SER A 531 -13.43 -11.44 -3.93
N LEU A 532 -12.51 -10.79 -3.20
CA LEU A 532 -12.44 -9.33 -3.12
C LEU A 532 -11.05 -8.82 -3.47
N ASN A 533 -10.96 -7.92 -4.45
CA ASN A 533 -9.71 -7.30 -4.88
C ASN A 533 -9.45 -6.00 -4.11
N VAL A 534 -8.43 -5.97 -3.25
CA VAL A 534 -8.19 -4.85 -2.32
C VAL A 534 -6.79 -4.28 -2.44
N ILE A 535 -6.67 -2.96 -2.30
CA ILE A 535 -5.40 -2.26 -2.17
C ILE A 535 -4.73 -2.66 -0.85
N CYS A 536 -3.47 -3.08 -0.92
CA CYS A 536 -2.71 -3.52 0.24
C CYS A 536 -1.23 -3.14 0.11
N GLN A 537 -0.47 -3.34 1.18
CA GLN A 537 0.98 -3.17 1.12
C GLN A 537 1.63 -4.24 0.23
N GLU A 538 2.63 -3.85 -0.56
CA GLU A 538 3.48 -4.79 -1.30
C GLU A 538 4.21 -5.72 -0.31
N GLN A 539 3.87 -7.00 -0.30
CA GLN A 539 4.60 -8.01 0.46
C GLN A 539 5.83 -8.42 -0.35
N ASN A 540 7.02 -8.14 0.20
CA ASN A 540 8.32 -8.48 -0.40
C ASN A 540 8.61 -9.98 -0.37
#